data_AF-A0A936XIF3-F1
#
_entry.id   AF-A0A936XIF3-F1
#
_cell.length_a   1.000
_cell.length_b   1.000
_cell.length_c   1.000
_cell.angle_alpha   90.00
_cell.angle_beta   90.00
_cell.angle_gamma   90.00
#
_symmetry.space_group_name_H-M   'P 1'
#
loop_
_entity.id
_entity.type
_entity.pdbx_description
1 polymer ?
#
loop_
_entity_poly.entity_id
_entity_poly.type
_entity_poly.pdbx_seq_one_letter_code
_entity_poly.pdbx_strand_id
1 'polypeptide(L)'
;MKPRQDVEEERGFHDMLKKEHYGITSYEILEGNTGYLNLRFFGPLEYCADTLVKAIQALAYTESLIIDLRECGGGMDPNAIPFSVVIFEKPVHLNDLYFRTTGDTTPTGVMAGCRVKNCITNPFTY
;
A
#
# COMPACT_ATOMS: atom_id res chain seq x y z
N MET A 1 1.51 29.62 -21.90
CA MET A 1 0.85 29.44 -20.60
C MET A 1 1.77 28.56 -19.77
N LYS A 2 2.29 29.03 -18.63
CA LYS A 2 3.04 28.14 -17.73
C LYS A 2 2.04 27.15 -17.10
N PRO A 3 2.41 25.89 -16.90
CA PRO A 3 1.58 24.96 -16.15
C PRO A 3 1.24 25.56 -14.78
N ARG A 4 0.06 25.24 -14.25
CA ARG A 4 -0.25 25.58 -12.86
C ARG A 4 0.72 24.81 -11.95
N GLN A 5 1.17 25.47 -10.89
CA GLN A 5 2.24 24.98 -10.01
C GLN A 5 1.85 23.66 -9.29
N ASP A 6 0.57 23.49 -8.98
CA ASP A 6 -0.02 22.26 -8.44
C ASP A 6 0.25 21.03 -9.33
N VAL A 7 0.11 21.18 -10.65
CA VAL A 7 0.34 20.09 -11.63
C VAL A 7 1.82 19.73 -11.73
N GLU A 8 2.72 20.72 -11.65
CA GLU A 8 4.16 20.46 -11.67
C GLU A 8 4.63 19.78 -10.37
N GLU A 9 4.08 20.17 -9.23
CA GLU A 9 4.36 19.57 -7.92
C GLU A 9 3.85 18.12 -7.85
N GLU A 10 2.61 17.87 -8.27
CA GLU A 10 2.02 16.51 -8.35
C GLU A 10 2.83 15.59 -9.27
N ARG A 11 3.22 16.11 -10.45
CA ARG A 11 4.08 15.37 -11.37
C ARG A 11 5.46 15.08 -10.78
N GLY A 12 6.07 16.07 -10.12
CA GLY A 12 7.37 15.90 -9.46
C GLY A 12 7.32 14.86 -8.34
N PHE A 13 6.23 14.84 -7.58
CA PHE A 13 5.97 13.84 -6.55
C PHE A 13 5.79 12.44 -7.16
N HIS A 14 5.01 12.30 -8.24
CA HIS A 14 4.85 11.02 -8.93
C HIS A 14 6.17 10.50 -9.52
N ASP A 15 6.96 11.38 -10.14
CA ASP A 15 8.29 11.03 -10.67
C ASP A 15 9.26 10.60 -9.56
N MET A 16 9.18 11.20 -8.37
CA MET A 16 9.93 10.77 -7.19
C MET A 16 9.50 9.35 -6.76
N LEU A 17 8.20 9.11 -6.59
CA LEU A 17 7.68 7.78 -6.23
C LEU A 17 8.13 6.70 -7.22
N LYS A 18 8.11 7.02 -8.51
CA LYS A 18 8.56 6.10 -9.57
C LYS A 18 10.04 5.74 -9.47
N LYS A 19 10.91 6.71 -9.15
CA LYS A 19 12.36 6.47 -8.95
C LYS A 19 12.62 5.56 -7.75
N GLU A 20 11.81 5.69 -6.72
CA GLU A 20 11.85 4.84 -5.52
C GLU A 20 11.06 3.53 -5.67
N HIS A 21 10.68 3.15 -6.90
CA HIS A 21 9.92 1.93 -7.19
C HIS A 21 8.65 1.81 -6.36
N TYR A 22 8.00 2.95 -6.09
CA TYR A 22 6.78 3.05 -5.29
C TYR A 22 6.92 2.47 -3.88
N GLY A 23 8.14 2.42 -3.35
CA GLY A 23 8.47 1.95 -2.01
C GLY A 23 8.97 0.51 -1.95
N ILE A 24 8.98 -0.24 -3.05
CA ILE A 24 9.43 -1.64 -3.10
C ILE A 24 10.91 -1.70 -3.47
N THR A 25 11.76 -2.16 -2.54
CA THR A 25 13.19 -2.34 -2.83
C THR A 25 13.48 -3.68 -3.50
N SER A 26 12.84 -4.75 -3.03
CA SER A 26 12.99 -6.07 -3.63
C SER A 26 11.81 -6.98 -3.28
N TYR A 27 11.59 -7.97 -4.13
CA TYR A 27 10.78 -9.14 -3.82
C TYR A 27 11.39 -10.38 -4.47
N GLU A 28 11.40 -11.51 -3.75
CA GLU A 28 12.01 -12.75 -4.23
C GLU A 28 11.41 -13.97 -3.51
N ILE A 29 11.66 -15.16 -4.07
CA ILE A 29 11.32 -16.43 -3.44
C ILE A 29 12.62 -17.04 -2.92
N LEU A 30 12.73 -17.13 -1.60
CA LEU A 30 13.86 -17.72 -0.89
C LEU A 30 13.78 -19.25 -0.92
N GLU A 31 14.89 -19.89 -0.54
CA GLU A 31 14.95 -21.34 -0.34
C GLU A 31 13.82 -21.82 0.59
N GLY A 32 13.19 -22.94 0.25
CA GLY A 32 12.02 -23.45 0.97
C GLY A 32 10.71 -22.74 0.64
N ASN A 33 10.61 -22.09 -0.54
CA ASN A 33 9.38 -21.46 -1.04
C ASN A 33 8.84 -20.34 -0.14
N THR A 34 9.74 -19.56 0.47
CA THR A 34 9.39 -18.42 1.32
C THR A 34 9.46 -17.14 0.50
N GLY A 35 8.33 -16.44 0.36
CA GLY A 35 8.30 -15.12 -0.26
C GLY A 35 8.95 -14.08 0.64
N TYR A 36 9.73 -13.19 0.05
CA TYR A 36 10.35 -12.06 0.73
C TYR A 36 9.95 -10.77 0.02
N LEU A 37 9.55 -9.75 0.78
CA LEU A 37 9.15 -8.44 0.29
C LEU A 37 9.78 -7.35 1.16
N ASN A 38 10.59 -6.48 0.57
CA ASN A 38 11.26 -5.39 1.27
C ASN A 38 10.68 -4.03 0.86
N LEU A 39 10.28 -3.24 1.86
CA LEU A 39 9.63 -1.94 1.68
C LEU A 39 10.37 -0.82 2.40
N ARG A 40 10.44 0.35 1.76
CA ARG A 40 11.05 1.57 2.34
C ARG A 40 10.05 2.60 2.81
N PHE A 41 8.84 2.60 2.27
CA PHE A 41 7.74 3.45 2.72
C PHE A 41 6.40 2.91 2.21
N PHE A 42 5.31 3.41 2.79
CA PHE A 42 3.96 3.23 2.26
C PHE A 42 3.50 4.51 1.57
N GLY A 43 3.44 4.49 0.25
CA GLY A 43 3.01 5.65 -0.54
C GLY A 43 1.49 5.71 -0.71
N PRO A 44 0.96 6.81 -1.27
CA PRO A 44 -0.46 6.94 -1.55
C PRO A 44 -0.96 5.83 -2.49
N LEU A 45 -2.12 5.25 -2.17
CA LEU A 45 -2.65 4.10 -2.90
C LEU A 45 -2.89 4.39 -4.39
N GLU A 46 -3.28 5.62 -4.73
CA GLU A 46 -3.51 6.04 -6.12
C GLU A 46 -2.27 5.90 -7.03
N TYR A 47 -1.06 5.93 -6.46
CA TYR A 47 0.19 5.74 -7.20
C TYR A 47 0.81 4.36 -6.97
N CYS A 48 0.75 3.86 -5.74
CA CYS A 48 1.55 2.70 -5.33
C CYS A 48 0.82 1.36 -5.44
N ALA A 49 -0.52 1.34 -5.48
CA ALA A 49 -1.30 0.10 -5.35
C ALA A 49 -0.97 -0.94 -6.44
N ASP A 50 -0.90 -0.54 -7.71
CA ASP A 50 -0.64 -1.46 -8.82
C ASP A 50 0.72 -2.15 -8.72
N THR A 51 1.76 -1.42 -8.33
CA THR A 51 3.11 -1.96 -8.18
C THR A 51 3.15 -2.95 -7.02
N LEU A 52 2.47 -2.61 -5.92
CA LEU A 52 2.36 -3.48 -4.76
C LEU A 52 1.61 -4.78 -5.06
N VAL A 53 0.46 -4.68 -5.74
CA VAL A 53 -0.33 -5.86 -6.14
C VAL A 53 0.51 -6.80 -7.01
N LYS A 54 1.30 -6.27 -7.95
CA LYS A 54 2.19 -7.09 -8.80
C LYS A 54 3.26 -7.83 -8.00
N ALA A 55 3.89 -7.18 -7.04
CA ALA A 55 4.90 -7.81 -6.19
C ALA A 55 4.28 -8.95 -5.36
N ILE A 56 3.10 -8.73 -4.78
CA ILE A 56 2.39 -9.75 -4.00
C ILE A 56 1.89 -10.89 -4.90
N GLN A 57 1.43 -10.59 -6.11
CA GLN A 57 1.06 -11.59 -7.12
C GLN A 57 2.24 -12.52 -7.46
N ALA A 58 3.44 -11.99 -7.57
CA ALA A 58 4.64 -12.78 -7.81
C ALA A 58 4.94 -13.77 -6.66
N LEU A 59 4.51 -13.45 -5.44
CA LEU A 59 4.72 -14.26 -4.24
C LEU A 59 3.49 -15.11 -3.86
N ALA A 60 2.42 -15.10 -4.66
CA ALA A 60 1.11 -15.64 -4.27
C ALA A 60 1.07 -17.17 -4.03
N TYR A 61 2.08 -17.91 -4.51
CA TYR A 61 2.21 -19.37 -4.35
C TYR A 61 3.30 -19.78 -3.36
N THR A 62 3.85 -18.81 -2.62
CA THR A 62 4.81 -19.08 -1.54
C THR A 62 4.10 -19.65 -0.32
N GLU A 63 4.76 -20.53 0.43
CA GLU A 63 4.18 -21.17 1.63
C GLU A 63 4.21 -20.25 2.85
N SER A 64 5.14 -19.29 2.86
CA SER A 64 5.25 -18.27 3.90
C SER A 64 5.74 -16.96 3.29
N LEU A 65 5.46 -15.86 3.97
CA LEU A 65 5.80 -14.50 3.52
C LEU A 65 6.55 -13.75 4.63
N ILE A 66 7.71 -13.22 4.30
CA ILE A 66 8.46 -12.27 5.11
C ILE A 66 8.24 -10.88 4.52
N ILE A 67 7.74 -9.96 5.35
CA ILE A 67 7.66 -8.54 5.03
C ILE A 67 8.75 -7.83 5.83
N ASP A 68 9.79 -7.35 5.15
CA ASP A 68 10.88 -6.63 5.76
C ASP A 68 10.56 -5.13 5.81
N LEU A 69 10.39 -4.63 7.04
CA LEU A 69 10.14 -3.23 7.35
C LEU A 69 11.30 -2.61 8.17
N ARG A 70 12.45 -3.30 8.29
CA ARG A 70 13.56 -2.87 9.17
C ARG A 70 14.08 -1.48 8.81
N GLU A 71 14.03 -1.13 7.52
CA GLU A 71 14.45 0.18 7.01
C GLU A 71 13.28 1.01 6.47
N CYS A 72 12.04 0.64 6.80
CA CYS A 72 10.84 1.33 6.36
C CYS A 72 10.66 2.64 7.15
N GLY A 73 10.57 3.77 6.43
CA GLY A 73 10.35 5.11 7.00
C GLY A 73 8.90 5.41 7.40
N GLY A 74 7.99 4.45 7.24
CA GLY A 74 6.57 4.60 7.55
C GLY A 74 5.71 5.01 6.36
N GLY A 75 4.52 5.54 6.64
CA GLY A 75 3.55 5.96 5.65
C GLY A 75 3.67 7.43 5.27
N MET A 76 3.50 7.72 3.98
CA MET A 76 3.47 9.08 3.42
C MET A 76 2.05 9.68 3.39
N ASP A 77 1.02 8.87 3.65
CA ASP A 77 -0.39 9.28 3.61
C ASP A 77 -1.19 8.62 4.75
N PRO A 78 -2.18 9.30 5.36
CA PRO A 78 -3.04 8.70 6.38
C PRO A 78 -3.89 7.53 5.88
N ASN A 79 -4.19 7.45 4.58
CA ASN A 79 -4.82 6.30 3.93
C ASN A 79 -3.79 5.32 3.34
N ALA A 80 -2.50 5.57 3.55
CA ALA A 80 -1.48 4.54 3.44
C ALA A 80 -1.59 3.54 4.61
N ILE A 81 -2.76 3.40 5.26
CA ILE A 81 -3.07 2.26 6.13
C ILE A 81 -2.99 1.01 5.24
N PRO A 82 -1.87 0.28 5.28
CA PRO A 82 -1.35 -0.42 4.12
C PRO A 82 -1.43 -1.93 4.36
N PHE A 83 -1.39 -2.73 3.30
CA PHE A 83 -1.23 -4.19 3.37
C PHE A 83 -2.30 -5.04 4.07
N SER A 84 -3.12 -4.50 4.96
CA SER A 84 -4.19 -5.26 5.60
C SER A 84 -5.15 -5.86 4.55
N VAL A 85 -5.40 -5.13 3.46
CA VAL A 85 -6.16 -5.59 2.29
C VAL A 85 -5.59 -6.84 1.60
N VAL A 86 -4.30 -7.11 1.74
CA VAL A 86 -3.63 -8.28 1.14
C VAL A 86 -3.47 -9.43 2.12
N ILE A 87 -3.62 -9.18 3.42
CA ILE A 87 -3.56 -10.19 4.48
C ILE A 87 -4.96 -10.77 4.77
N PHE A 88 -5.99 -9.92 4.75
CA PHE A 88 -7.35 -10.33 5.14
C PHE A 88 -8.26 -10.60 3.94
N GLU A 89 -8.86 -11.78 3.90
CA GLU A 89 -9.80 -12.19 2.84
C GLU A 89 -11.10 -11.38 2.85
N LYS A 90 -11.51 -10.93 4.04
CA LYS A 90 -12.78 -10.25 4.31
C LYS A 90 -12.51 -8.91 4.96
N PRO A 91 -13.45 -7.95 4.85
CA PRO A 91 -13.33 -6.71 5.61
C PRO A 91 -13.24 -7.05 7.09
N VAL A 92 -12.21 -6.52 7.73
CA VAL A 92 -12.01 -6.63 9.17
C VAL A 92 -11.87 -5.24 9.75
N HIS A 93 -12.45 -5.02 10.91
CA HIS A 93 -12.15 -3.83 11.69
C HIS A 93 -10.70 -3.94 12.17
N LEU A 94 -9.84 -2.97 11.84
CA LEU A 94 -8.44 -2.98 12.27
C LEU A 94 -8.28 -2.30 13.61
N ASN A 95 -8.68 -1.02 13.67
CA ASN A 95 -8.50 -0.18 14.84
C ASN A 95 -9.39 1.06 14.76
N ASP A 96 -9.61 1.68 15.91
CA ASP A 96 -10.20 3.00 16.04
C ASP A 96 -9.11 4.05 16.26
N LEU A 97 -9.15 5.14 15.48
CA LEU A 97 -8.28 6.30 15.70
C LEU A 97 -9.04 7.35 16.50
N TYR A 98 -8.65 7.55 17.76
CA TYR A 98 -9.18 8.60 18.62
C TYR A 98 -8.30 9.86 18.57
N PHE A 99 -8.88 10.97 18.11
CA PHE A 99 -8.23 12.27 18.02
C PHE A 99 -8.61 13.13 19.22
N ARG A 100 -7.72 13.22 20.21
CA ARG A 100 -8.00 13.94 21.47
C ARG A 100 -8.35 15.43 21.28
N THR A 101 -7.74 16.08 20.29
CA THR A 101 -7.91 17.52 20.03
C THR A 101 -9.30 17.87 19.53
N THR A 102 -9.91 17.01 18.71
CA THR A 102 -11.27 17.21 18.19
C THR A 102 -12.31 16.44 18.98
N GLY A 103 -11.89 15.40 19.72
CA GLY A 103 -12.78 14.46 20.40
C GLY A 103 -13.35 13.39 19.48
N ASP A 104 -12.93 13.36 18.21
CA ASP A 104 -13.46 12.43 17.22
C ASP A 104 -12.82 11.05 17.34
N THR A 105 -13.62 10.02 17.06
CA THR A 105 -13.14 8.65 16.85
C THR A 105 -13.49 8.24 15.44
N THR A 106 -12.47 7.91 14.64
CA THR A 106 -12.65 7.40 13.29
C THR A 106 -12.28 5.93 13.26
N PRO A 107 -13.24 5.01 13.03
CA PRO A 107 -12.92 3.61 12.82
C PRO A 107 -12.15 3.46 11.51
N THR A 108 -11.08 2.69 11.55
CA THR A 108 -10.34 2.27 10.36
C THR A 108 -10.63 0.78 10.13
N GLY A 109 -11.21 0.49 8.97
CA GLY A 109 -11.48 -0.87 8.53
C GLY A 109 -10.59 -1.24 7.35
N VAL A 110 -10.36 -2.54 7.18
CA VAL A 110 -10.03 -3.09 5.87
C VAL A 110 -11.32 -3.12 5.08
N MET A 111 -11.36 -2.47 3.92
CA MET A 111 -12.48 -2.60 3.00
C MET A 111 -12.59 -4.03 2.49
N ALA A 112 -13.81 -4.50 2.27
CA ALA A 112 -14.08 -5.77 1.63
C ALA A 112 -13.51 -5.74 0.22
N GLY A 113 -12.62 -6.68 -0.07
CA GLY A 113 -12.45 -7.20 -1.42
C GLY A 113 -11.20 -6.72 -2.13
N CYS A 114 -10.14 -7.51 -2.02
CA CYS A 114 -9.29 -7.71 -3.18
C CYS A 114 -8.67 -9.09 -3.14
N ARG A 115 -9.43 -10.09 -3.60
CA ARG A 115 -8.79 -11.34 -4.02
C ARG A 115 -7.84 -10.94 -5.14
N VAL A 116 -6.56 -11.28 -5.01
CA VAL A 116 -5.49 -11.00 -5.99
C VAL A 116 -5.86 -11.35 -7.45
N LYS A 117 -6.93 -12.13 -7.66
CA LYS A 117 -7.49 -12.53 -8.96
C LYS A 117 -8.56 -11.59 -9.57
N ASN A 118 -9.12 -10.62 -8.83
CA ASN A 118 -10.28 -9.82 -9.27
C ASN A 118 -10.05 -8.28 -9.18
N CYS A 119 -8.81 -7.81 -9.35
CA CYS A 119 -8.46 -6.39 -9.38
C CYS A 119 -8.95 -5.67 -10.65
N ILE A 120 -10.26 -5.67 -10.92
CA ILE A 120 -10.87 -4.85 -11.97
C ILE A 120 -12.26 -4.44 -11.44
N THR A 121 -12.34 -3.27 -10.80
CA THR A 121 -13.43 -2.26 -10.88
C THR A 121 -13.53 -1.44 -9.58
N ASN A 122 -12.96 -0.24 -9.64
CA ASN A 122 -13.31 1.03 -8.97
C ASN A 122 -13.62 1.04 -7.44
N PRO A 123 -12.75 1.63 -6.58
CA PRO A 123 -12.89 1.57 -5.12
C PRO A 123 -13.58 2.79 -4.45
N PHE A 124 -14.22 3.71 -5.18
CA PHE A 124 -14.89 4.86 -4.57
C PHE A 124 -16.41 4.82 -4.77
N THR A 125 -17.14 4.21 -3.84
CA THR A 125 -18.53 4.60 -3.58
C THR A 125 -18.88 4.23 -2.15
N TYR A 126 -19.34 5.24 -1.39
CA TYR A 126 -19.83 5.15 -0.03
C TYR A 126 -21.16 4.38 0.04
#